data_AF-A0A810DQQ7-F1
#
_entry.id   AF-A0A810DQQ7-F1
#
_cell.length_a   1.000
_cell.length_b   1.000
_cell.length_c   1.000
_cell.angle_alpha   90.00
_cell.angle_beta   90.00
_cell.angle_gamma   90.00
#
_symmetry.space_group_name_H-M   'P 1'
#
loop_
_entity.id
_entity.type
_entity.pdbx_description
1 polymer ?
#
loop_
_entity_poly.entity_id
_entity_poly.type
_entity_poly.pdbx_seq_one_letter_code
_entity_poly.pdbx_strand_id
1 'polypeptide(L)'
;MRNQIEFEVYGNYALFTDPLTKIGGEKFSCQVPTHQALKGIVESIYWKPTIIWYIDEVRVMNAIQTESKGIRPIEYSGGNTLAYYTYCYEQICQAHSYTQGLNGSARDKNAVVGLHTAIRGLDTTG
;
A
#
# COMPACT_ATOMS: atom_id res chain seq x y z
N MET A 1 3.79 22.06 12.53
CA MET A 1 4.37 21.36 11.37
C MET A 1 3.43 20.23 11.00
N ARG A 2 2.90 20.22 9.76
CA ARG A 2 2.00 19.16 9.26
C ARG A 2 2.86 18.06 8.64
N ASN A 3 3.35 17.14 9.46
CA ASN A 3 4.08 15.95 8.98
C ASN A 3 3.14 14.76 8.73
N GLN A 4 1.83 15.00 8.85
CA GLN A 4 0.76 14.05 8.64
C GLN A 4 0.17 14.21 7.25
N ILE A 5 -0.19 13.09 6.65
CA ILE A 5 -1.00 13.05 5.44
C ILE A 5 -2.14 12.06 5.65
N GLU A 6 -3.19 12.30 4.89
CA GLU A 6 -4.34 11.42 4.81
C GLU A 6 -4.56 11.13 3.33
N PHE A 7 -4.79 9.86 3.01
CA PHE A 7 -4.98 9.44 1.64
C PHE A 7 -6.01 8.31 1.57
N GLU A 8 -6.75 8.29 0.47
CA GLU A 8 -7.65 7.20 0.12
C GLU A 8 -6.96 6.32 -0.92
N VAL A 9 -7.06 5.00 -0.74
CA VAL A 9 -6.62 3.99 -1.69
C VAL A 9 -7.83 3.20 -2.13
N TYR A 10 -8.07 3.18 -3.44
CA TYR A 10 -9.14 2.40 -4.04
C TYR A 10 -8.57 1.45 -5.10
N GLY A 11 -9.21 0.30 -5.24
CA GLY A 11 -8.89 -0.66 -6.29
C GLY A 11 -9.95 -1.73 -6.44
N ASN A 12 -10.21 -2.16 -7.67
CA ASN A 12 -11.18 -3.21 -7.97
C ASN A 12 -10.78 -4.54 -7.31
N TYR A 13 -9.47 -4.82 -7.23
CA TYR A 13 -8.91 -6.02 -6.62
C TYR A 13 -7.66 -5.67 -5.82
N ALA A 14 -7.55 -6.23 -4.62
CA ALA A 14 -6.34 -6.17 -3.80
C ALA A 14 -5.90 -7.58 -3.38
N LEU A 15 -4.57 -7.79 -3.30
CA LEU A 15 -3.97 -9.04 -2.85
C LEU A 15 -2.88 -8.76 -1.80
N PHE A 16 -3.29 -8.64 -0.55
CA PHE A 16 -2.38 -8.55 0.59
C PHE A 16 -2.07 -9.96 1.07
N THR A 17 -1.11 -10.64 0.44
CA THR A 17 -0.92 -12.10 0.64
C THR A 17 -0.67 -12.48 2.10
N ASP A 18 -1.48 -13.39 2.65
CA ASP A 18 -1.20 -14.05 3.92
C ASP A 18 0.00 -15.01 3.75
N PRO A 19 1.10 -14.83 4.50
CA PRO A 19 2.30 -15.65 4.37
C PRO A 19 2.04 -17.15 4.62
N LEU A 20 1.04 -17.51 5.43
CA LEU A 20 0.70 -18.91 5.70
C LEU A 20 0.15 -19.62 4.46
N THR A 21 -0.59 -18.89 3.63
CA THR A 21 -1.25 -19.48 2.46
C THR A 21 -0.31 -19.66 1.26
N LYS A 22 0.86 -19.01 1.28
CA LYS A 22 1.84 -19.03 0.19
C LYS A 22 2.45 -20.42 -0.08
N ILE A 23 2.48 -21.30 0.92
CA ILE A 23 3.20 -22.58 0.86
C ILE A 23 2.55 -23.57 -0.14
N GLY A 24 1.27 -23.41 -0.45
CA GLY A 24 0.52 -24.30 -1.35
C GLY A 24 0.43 -23.88 -2.81
N GLY A 25 1.13 -22.80 -3.23
CA GLY A 25 1.00 -22.25 -4.59
C GLY A 25 -0.25 -21.40 -4.82
N GLU A 26 -1.26 -21.54 -3.95
CA GLU A 26 -2.40 -20.63 -3.84
C GLU A 26 -2.03 -19.38 -3.02
N LYS A 27 -2.84 -18.32 -3.14
CA LYS A 27 -2.68 -17.10 -2.34
C LYS A 27 -4.03 -16.60 -1.90
N PHE A 28 -4.12 -16.20 -0.65
CA PHE A 28 -5.30 -15.54 -0.12
C PHE A 28 -4.91 -14.15 0.36
N SER A 29 -5.72 -13.16 -0.01
CA SER A 29 -5.59 -11.82 0.53
C SER A 29 -6.05 -11.80 1.98
N CYS A 30 -5.27 -11.13 2.84
CA CYS A 30 -5.75 -10.64 4.11
C CYS A 30 -6.97 -9.74 3.87
N GLN A 31 -7.91 -9.80 4.81
CA GLN A 31 -9.16 -9.03 4.80
C GLN A 31 -8.93 -7.51 4.90
N VAL A 32 -7.82 -7.10 5.51
CA VAL A 32 -7.44 -5.69 5.72
C VAL A 32 -5.99 -5.51 5.23
N PRO A 33 -5.62 -4.35 4.65
CA PRO A 33 -4.25 -4.05 4.29
C PRO A 33 -3.29 -4.19 5.48
N THR A 34 -2.10 -4.74 5.25
CA THR A 34 -1.07 -4.80 6.29
C THR A 34 -0.38 -3.43 6.44
N HIS A 35 0.18 -3.16 7.62
CA HIS A 35 0.97 -1.94 7.86
C HIS A 35 2.06 -1.76 6.78
N GLN A 36 2.77 -2.83 6.41
CA GLN A 36 3.81 -2.77 5.39
C GLN A 36 3.27 -2.47 4.00
N ALA A 37 2.09 -3.00 3.65
CA ALA A 37 1.46 -2.68 2.37
C ALA A 37 1.09 -1.20 2.28
N LEU A 38 0.46 -0.65 3.33
CA LEU A 38 0.11 0.77 3.40
C LEU A 38 1.36 1.66 3.40
N LYS A 39 2.41 1.26 4.12
CA LYS A 39 3.72 1.93 4.08
C LYS A 39 4.29 1.96 2.65
N GLY A 40 4.28 0.84 1.94
CA GLY A 40 4.74 0.78 0.55
C GLY A 40 3.91 1.66 -0.39
N ILE A 41 2.60 1.77 -0.16
CA ILE A 41 1.72 2.65 -0.93
C ILE A 41 2.10 4.13 -0.72
N VAL A 42 2.26 4.58 0.53
CA VAL A 42 2.65 5.97 0.79
C VAL A 42 4.07 6.28 0.30
N GLU A 43 5.00 5.32 0.39
CA GLU A 43 6.34 5.45 -0.18
C GLU A 43 6.31 5.56 -1.71
N SER A 44 5.32 4.97 -2.37
CA SER A 44 5.11 5.11 -3.82
C SER A 44 4.60 6.50 -4.21
N ILE A 45 3.90 7.20 -3.31
CA ILE A 45 3.51 8.61 -3.49
C ILE A 45 4.73 9.51 -3.36
N TYR A 46 5.46 9.37 -2.25
CA TYR A 46 6.66 10.14 -2.00
C TYR A 46 7.61 9.42 -1.04
N TRP A 47 8.83 9.17 -1.50
CA TRP A 47 9.88 8.59 -0.68
C TRP A 47 11.22 9.30 -0.87
N LYS A 48 11.94 9.43 0.25
CA LYS A 48 13.35 9.78 0.31
C LYS A 48 14.02 8.93 1.39
N PRO A 49 15.30 8.55 1.22
CA PRO A 49 16.02 7.76 2.22
C PRO A 49 16.20 8.47 3.57
N THR A 50 15.93 9.78 3.64
CA THR A 50 16.02 10.57 4.87
C THR A 50 14.71 10.59 5.68
N ILE A 51 13.63 9.99 5.16
CA ILE A 51 12.30 9.98 5.77
C ILE A 51 11.88 8.54 6.05
N ILE A 52 11.20 8.35 7.18
CA ILE A 52 10.44 7.13 7.45
C ILE A 52 8.96 7.48 7.57
N TRP A 53 8.12 6.68 6.89
CA TRP A 53 6.67 6.70 7.03
C TRP A 53 6.20 5.73 8.11
N TYR A 54 5.28 6.24 8.93
CA TYR A 54 4.55 5.48 9.93
C TYR A 54 3.06 5.56 9.60
N ILE A 55 2.40 4.41 9.57
CA ILE A 55 0.95 4.34 9.42
C ILE A 55 0.36 4.35 10.82
N ASP A 56 -0.49 5.34 11.09
CA ASP A 56 -1.10 5.54 12.40
C ASP A 56 -2.44 4.79 12.47
N GLU A 57 -3.30 5.06 11.47
CA GLU A 57 -4.66 4.52 11.43
C GLU A 57 -5.06 4.11 10.02
N VAL A 58 -5.91 3.10 9.93
CA VAL A 58 -6.58 2.69 8.70
C VAL A 58 -8.07 2.50 8.96
N ARG A 59 -8.89 3.06 8.06
CA ARG A 59 -10.33 2.89 8.02
C ARG A 59 -10.71 2.15 6.75
N VAL A 60 -11.33 0.98 6.91
CA VAL A 60 -11.92 0.23 5.81
C VAL A 60 -13.30 0.83 5.51
N MET A 61 -13.50 1.29 4.27
CA MET A 61 -14.70 2.03 3.89
C MET A 61 -15.81 1.13 3.36
N ASN A 62 -15.44 0.01 2.75
CA ASN A 62 -16.38 -0.94 2.14
C ASN A 62 -16.46 -2.25 2.92
N ALA A 63 -17.56 -3.00 2.73
CA ALA A 63 -17.67 -4.35 3.25
C ALA A 63 -16.58 -5.25 2.64
N ILE A 64 -15.97 -6.09 3.48
CA ILE A 64 -14.90 -6.99 3.04
C ILE A 64 -15.52 -8.12 2.23
N GLN A 65 -15.15 -8.20 0.95
CA GLN A 65 -15.59 -9.24 0.02
C GLN A 65 -14.39 -9.88 -0.64
N THR A 66 -14.48 -11.17 -0.98
CA THR A 66 -13.40 -11.90 -1.62
C THR A 66 -13.86 -12.62 -2.88
N GLU A 67 -13.01 -12.61 -3.91
CA GLU A 67 -13.24 -13.30 -5.18
C GLU A 67 -12.03 -14.17 -5.53
N SER A 68 -12.27 -15.47 -5.77
CA SER A 68 -11.23 -16.40 -6.23
C SER A 68 -11.11 -16.39 -7.75
N LYS A 69 -9.88 -16.22 -8.24
CA LYS A 69 -9.56 -16.20 -9.67
C LYS A 69 -8.50 -17.23 -10.02
N GLY A 70 -8.70 -17.92 -11.13
CA GLY A 70 -7.66 -18.74 -11.76
C GLY A 70 -6.59 -17.84 -12.36
N ILE A 71 -5.35 -18.00 -11.92
CA ILE A 71 -4.19 -17.23 -12.35
C ILE A 71 -3.11 -18.20 -12.83
N ARG A 72 -2.35 -17.77 -13.84
CA ARG A 72 -1.08 -18.41 -14.19
C ARG A 72 0.05 -17.65 -13.49
N PRO A 73 0.66 -18.18 -12.41
CA PRO A 73 1.76 -17.50 -11.73
C PRO A 73 2.95 -17.29 -12.67
N ILE A 74 3.64 -16.17 -12.52
CA ILE A 74 4.89 -15.91 -13.22
C ILE A 74 6.00 -16.56 -12.39
N GLU A 75 6.44 -17.73 -12.81
CA GLU A 75 7.57 -18.45 -12.22
C GLU A 75 8.83 -18.26 -13.08
N TYR A 76 9.97 -18.01 -12.44
CA TYR A 76 11.24 -17.77 -13.14
C TYR A 76 11.68 -18.97 -14.00
N SER A 77 11.31 -20.19 -13.60
CA SER A 77 11.56 -21.43 -14.34
C SER A 77 10.65 -21.65 -15.55
N GLY A 78 9.73 -20.73 -15.86
CA GLY A 78 8.87 -20.83 -17.05
C GLY A 78 7.81 -21.93 -16.97
N GLY A 79 7.34 -22.28 -15.77
CA GLY A 79 6.27 -23.25 -15.55
C GLY A 79 4.92 -22.79 -16.13
N ASN A 80 4.02 -23.75 -16.40
CA ASN A 80 2.64 -23.50 -16.87
C ASN A 80 1.61 -23.93 -15.83
N THR A 81 1.93 -23.71 -14.55
CA THR A 81 1.07 -24.06 -13.42
C THR A 81 -0.14 -23.13 -13.37
N LEU A 82 -1.31 -23.69 -13.06
CA LEU A 82 -2.50 -22.92 -12.74
C LEU A 82 -2.68 -22.90 -11.23
N ALA A 83 -2.98 -21.72 -10.68
CA ALA A 83 -3.23 -21.53 -9.26
C ALA A 83 -4.49 -20.69 -9.05
N TYR A 84 -5.15 -20.87 -7.92
CA TYR A 84 -6.24 -20.01 -7.49
C TYR A 84 -5.72 -18.96 -6.51
N TYR A 85 -5.94 -17.68 -6.84
CA TYR A 85 -5.70 -16.57 -5.93
C TYR A 85 -7.04 -15.97 -5.50
N THR A 86 -7.22 -15.81 -4.20
CA THR A 86 -8.39 -15.17 -3.60
C THR A 86 -8.06 -13.72 -3.28
N TYR A 87 -8.67 -12.81 -4.02
CA TYR A 87 -8.48 -11.36 -3.91
C TYR A 87 -9.53 -10.75 -3.01
N CYS A 88 -9.23 -9.62 -2.38
CA CYS A 88 -10.27 -8.75 -1.84
C CYS A 88 -10.84 -7.88 -2.97
N TYR A 89 -12.16 -7.84 -3.09
CA TYR A 89 -12.89 -7.12 -4.13
C TYR A 89 -13.37 -5.74 -3.64
N GLU A 90 -13.41 -4.76 -4.56
CA GLU A 90 -13.90 -3.39 -4.34
C GLU A 90 -13.38 -2.74 -3.05
N GLN A 91 -12.08 -2.87 -2.84
CA GLN A 91 -11.44 -2.36 -1.63
C GLN A 91 -11.25 -0.86 -1.73
N ILE A 92 -11.85 -0.14 -0.79
CA ILE A 92 -11.58 1.28 -0.52
C ILE A 92 -11.16 1.40 0.94
N CYS A 93 -10.00 2.00 1.18
CA CYS A 93 -9.51 2.28 2.51
C CYS A 93 -8.90 3.68 2.60
N GLN A 94 -9.08 4.31 3.75
CA GLN A 94 -8.52 5.59 4.10
C GLN A 94 -7.44 5.38 5.14
N ALA A 95 -6.26 5.96 4.94
CA ALA A 95 -5.13 5.80 5.85
C ALA A 95 -4.60 7.15 6.31
N HIS A 96 -4.31 7.23 7.61
CA HIS A 96 -3.61 8.34 8.23
C HIS A 96 -2.15 7.94 8.46
N SER A 97 -1.22 8.75 7.98
CA SER A 97 0.20 8.47 8.14
C SER A 97 0.96 9.72 8.51
N TYR A 98 2.13 9.54 9.11
CA TYR A 98 3.04 10.64 9.41
C TYR A 98 4.49 10.28 9.08
N THR A 99 5.28 11.33 8.87
CA THR A 99 6.71 11.24 8.56
C THR A 99 7.58 11.64 9.72
N GLN A 100 8.70 10.92 9.89
CA GLN A 100 9.79 11.32 10.76
C GLN A 100 11.11 11.35 9.97
N GLY A 101 11.89 12.43 10.16
CA GLY A 101 13.24 12.54 9.61
C GLY A 101 14.23 11.74 10.44
N LEU A 102 15.12 11.00 9.79
CA LEU A 102 16.05 10.09 10.46
C LEU A 102 17.13 10.79 11.28
N ASN A 103 17.53 12.03 10.94
CA ASN A 103 18.73 12.66 11.51
C ASN A 103 18.52 14.09 12.02
N GLY A 104 17.29 14.60 12.08
CA GLY A 104 16.98 15.94 12.60
C GLY A 104 17.68 17.10 11.88
N SER A 105 18.26 16.85 10.70
CA SER A 105 19.12 17.82 10.01
C SER A 105 18.27 18.80 9.18
N ALA A 106 18.80 19.99 8.88
CA ALA A 106 18.12 20.98 8.05
C ALA A 106 17.68 20.47 6.66
N ARG A 107 18.28 19.38 6.14
CA ARG A 107 17.84 18.71 4.91
C ARG A 107 16.46 18.07 5.01
N ASP A 108 16.03 17.65 6.21
CA ASP A 108 14.74 17.00 6.44
C ASP A 108 13.56 17.98 6.30
N LYS A 109 13.80 19.28 6.53
CA LYS A 109 12.79 20.34 6.29
C LYS A 109 12.40 20.45 4.82
N ASN A 110 13.35 20.22 3.89
CA ASN A 110 13.08 20.20 2.44
C ASN A 110 12.31 18.95 1.99
N ALA A 111 12.36 17.88 2.78
CA ALA A 111 11.62 16.66 2.51
C ALA A 111 10.11 16.88 2.69
N VAL A 112 9.70 17.60 3.73
CA VAL A 112 8.30 18.00 3.96
C VAL A 112 7.79 18.97 2.89
N VAL A 113 8.65 19.88 2.41
CA VAL A 113 8.30 20.76 1.27
C VAL A 113 8.08 19.94 -0.01
N GLY A 114 8.98 18.98 -0.28
CA GLY A 114 8.83 18.08 -1.44
C GLY A 114 7.56 17.22 -1.38
N LEU A 115 7.18 16.76 -0.18
CA LEU A 115 5.91 16.06 0.04
C LEU A 115 4.70 16.93 -0.32
N HIS A 116 4.65 18.18 0.13
CA HIS A 116 3.51 19.04 -0.18
C HIS A 116 3.39 19.32 -1.69
N THR A 117 4.50 19.47 -2.39
CA THR A 117 4.51 19.57 -3.86
C THR A 117 4.00 18.29 -4.52
N ALA A 118 4.40 17.11 -4.03
CA ALA A 118 3.93 15.83 -4.57
C ALA A 118 2.42 15.66 -4.38
N ILE A 119 1.88 15.98 -3.19
CA ILE A 119 0.44 15.93 -2.91
C ILE A 119 -0.34 16.89 -3.80
N ARG A 120 0.13 18.14 -3.94
CA ARG A 120 -0.50 19.11 -4.86
C ARG A 120 -0.55 18.60 -6.30
N GLY A 121 0.45 17.83 -6.73
CA GLY A 121 0.45 17.21 -8.06
C GLY A 121 -0.63 16.14 -8.22
N LEU A 122 -0.92 15.38 -7.16
CA LEU A 122 -1.97 14.35 -7.16
C LEU A 122 -3.38 14.95 -7.19
N ASP A 123 -3.61 16.02 -6.42
CA ASP A 123 -4.92 16.70 -6.38
C ASP A 123 -5.30 17.35 -7.72
N THR A 124 -4.32 17.70 -8.55
CA THR A 124 -4.54 18.35 -9.86
C THR A 124 -4.89 17.39 -11.01
N THR A 125 -4.84 16.08 -10.77
CA THR A 125 -5.08 15.05 -11.79
C THR A 125 -6.51 14.45 -11.76
N GLY A 126 -7.43 15.06 -11.01
CA GLY A 126 -8.85 14.67 -10.93
C GLY A 126 -9.78 15.52 -11.78
#